data_AF-A0A2H0KCJ4-F1
#
_entry.id   AF-A0A2H0KCJ4-F1
#
_cell.length_a   1.000
_cell.length_b   1.000
_cell.length_c   1.000
_cell.angle_alpha   90.00
_cell.angle_beta   90.00
_cell.angle_gamma   90.00
#
_symmetry.space_group_name_H-M   'P 1'
#
loop_
_entity.id
_entity.type
_entity.pdbx_description
1 polymer ?
#
loop_
_entity_poly.entity_id
_entity_poly.type
_entity_poly.pdbx_seq_one_letter_code
_entity_poly.pdbx_strand_id
1 'polypeptide(L)'
;MTLTLDLSAGALFQETLRGGRKRCSHLFDVLLRDDAFVISRNIFARTRDQAVYRALQYYWIRLNGALGPASRILTVDDPFNEVVFSDDFDCNDRRNNYLPNDVKARVIAVSHGVLIDGKQAGTCHHPSRSLRRLKRRRKLPFRIRPHVYTDANGTIFYSMTIRPAITKDGTTYQKRKVSMVRLNSKVLSDAYVEIARERLPEKHLLNSRRRIKTRMILSQKV
;
A
#
# COMPACT_ATOMS: atom_id res chain seq x y z
N MET A 1 17.12 14.44 17.89
CA MET A 1 15.88 14.29 17.10
C MET A 1 14.75 14.76 17.99
N THR A 2 14.19 15.94 17.74
CA THR A 2 13.01 16.46 18.43
C THR A 2 11.85 16.26 17.48
N LEU A 3 10.91 15.40 17.86
CA LEU A 3 9.71 15.13 17.09
C LEU A 3 8.53 15.62 17.90
N THR A 4 7.81 16.59 17.38
CA THR A 4 6.58 17.10 17.95
C THR A 4 5.45 16.10 17.71
N LEU A 5 4.73 15.79 18.78
CA LEU A 5 3.50 15.00 18.76
C LEU A 5 2.33 15.96 18.74
N ASP A 6 1.64 16.17 17.63
CA ASP A 6 0.44 17.00 17.66
C ASP A 6 -0.78 16.10 17.94
N LEU A 7 -1.41 16.29 19.11
CA LEU A 7 -2.64 15.62 19.53
C LEU A 7 -3.81 16.61 19.47
N SER A 8 -4.53 16.69 18.35
CA SER A 8 -5.69 17.59 18.22
C SER A 8 -6.96 16.91 18.74
N ALA A 9 -7.52 17.38 19.86
CA ALA A 9 -8.83 16.97 20.35
C ALA A 9 -9.85 18.09 20.11
N GLY A 10 -10.81 17.85 19.20
CA GLY A 10 -12.00 18.68 19.08
C GLY A 10 -12.98 18.36 20.21
N ALA A 11 -13.35 19.40 20.97
CA ALA A 11 -14.32 19.45 22.05
C ALA A 11 -13.85 19.02 23.48
N LEU A 12 -13.82 20.03 24.36
CA LEU A 12 -13.99 20.03 25.81
C LEU A 12 -13.09 19.09 26.63
N PHE A 13 -11.88 19.54 26.95
CA PHE A 13 -11.12 19.07 28.11
C PHE A 13 -11.06 20.19 29.16
N GLN A 14 -12.04 20.23 30.07
CA GLN A 14 -11.94 20.99 31.32
C GLN A 14 -11.51 20.03 32.42
N GLU A 15 -10.23 19.97 32.75
CA GLU A 15 -9.80 19.49 34.07
C GLU A 15 -9.54 20.69 34.97
N THR A 16 -10.39 20.84 35.97
CA THR A 16 -10.23 21.73 37.12
C THR A 16 -8.93 21.39 37.86
N LEU A 17 -7.92 22.24 37.72
CA LEU A 17 -6.70 22.21 38.55
C LEU A 17 -7.03 22.69 39.97
N ARG A 18 -7.55 21.79 40.81
CA ARG A 18 -7.56 21.99 42.27
C ARG A 18 -6.19 21.62 42.85
N GLY A 19 -5.47 22.65 43.29
CA GLY A 19 -4.64 22.68 44.49
C GLY A 19 -3.63 21.55 44.71
N GLY A 20 -2.36 21.83 44.45
CA GLY A 20 -1.25 21.07 45.02
C GLY A 20 0.04 21.23 44.24
N ARG A 21 0.98 22.03 44.76
CA ARG A 21 2.36 22.12 44.26
C ARG A 21 3.01 20.73 44.32
N LYS A 22 3.08 20.04 43.18
CA LYS A 22 4.07 18.98 42.94
C LYS A 22 4.80 19.31 41.64
N ARG A 23 6.10 19.57 41.77
CA ARG A 23 7.02 19.77 40.63
C ARG A 23 7.12 18.45 39.86
N CYS A 24 6.36 18.31 38.78
CA CYS A 24 6.52 17.23 37.81
C CYS A 24 7.38 17.75 36.65
N SER A 25 8.58 17.21 36.49
CA SER A 25 9.53 17.48 35.40
C SER A 25 9.09 16.82 34.08
N HIS A 26 7.86 17.11 33.63
CA HIS A 26 7.30 16.57 32.40
C HIS A 26 6.88 17.73 31.50
N LEU A 27 7.86 18.27 30.76
CA LEU A 27 7.65 19.31 29.75
C LEU A 27 6.83 18.72 28.59
N PHE A 28 5.52 18.96 28.63
CA PHE A 28 4.65 18.92 27.46
C PHE A 28 4.15 20.34 27.26
N ASP A 29 4.23 20.83 26.02
CA ASP A 29 3.72 22.16 25.70
C ASP A 29 2.29 21.96 25.20
N VAL A 30 1.32 22.40 26.01
CA VAL A 30 -0.08 22.48 25.59
C VAL A 30 -0.26 23.78 24.82
N LEU A 31 -0.52 23.67 23.53
CA LEU A 31 -0.78 24.80 22.65
C LEU A 31 -2.25 24.80 22.25
N LEU A 32 -2.87 25.97 22.24
CA LEU A 32 -4.17 26.15 21.60
C LEU A 32 -3.91 26.49 20.12
N ARG A 33 -4.36 25.64 19.20
CA ARG A 33 -4.29 25.88 17.74
C ARG A 33 -5.68 25.60 17.15
N ASP A 34 -6.19 26.55 16.38
CA ASP A 34 -7.45 26.42 15.63
C ASP A 34 -8.61 25.85 16.48
N ASP A 35 -8.84 26.43 17.65
CA ASP A 35 -9.86 26.04 18.64
C ASP A 35 -9.72 24.63 19.25
N ALA A 36 -8.55 23.98 19.08
CA ALA A 36 -8.22 22.69 19.67
C ALA A 36 -6.99 22.76 20.59
N PHE A 37 -7.03 22.01 21.69
CA PHE A 37 -5.85 21.77 22.51
C PHE A 37 -4.95 20.76 21.82
N VAL A 38 -3.71 21.15 21.61
CA VAL A 38 -2.64 20.33 21.04
C VAL A 38 -1.61 20.07 22.12
N ILE A 39 -1.49 18.81 22.53
CA ILE A 39 -0.44 18.39 23.47
C ILE A 39 0.80 18.04 22.68
N SER A 40 1.78 18.93 22.64
CA SER A 40 3.05 18.70 21.95
C SER A 40 4.11 18.12 22.88
N ARG A 41 4.81 17.10 22.40
CA ARG A 41 5.90 16.46 23.12
C ARG A 41 7.02 16.07 22.19
N ASN A 42 8.24 16.41 22.59
CA ASN A 42 9.47 16.01 21.92
C ASN A 42 9.84 14.54 22.22
N ILE A 43 9.93 13.73 21.16
CA ILE A 43 10.45 12.36 21.23
C ILE A 43 11.80 12.26 20.52
N PHE A 44 12.80 11.76 21.26
CA PHE A 44 14.07 11.36 20.69
C PHE A 44 13.99 9.96 20.12
N ALA A 45 14.38 9.79 18.87
CA ALA A 45 14.51 8.52 18.17
C ALA A 45 15.68 8.60 17.17
N ARG A 46 16.10 7.46 16.60
CA ARG A 46 17.09 7.44 15.49
C ARG A 46 16.42 7.33 14.12
N THR A 47 15.26 6.69 14.08
CA THR A 47 14.45 6.48 12.88
C THR A 47 13.01 6.83 13.17
N ARG A 48 12.25 7.20 12.13
CA ARG A 48 10.82 7.46 12.25
C ARG A 48 10.05 6.26 12.81
N ASP A 49 10.45 5.05 12.44
CA ASP A 49 9.86 3.82 12.94
C ASP A 49 9.91 3.72 14.48
N GLN A 50 11.08 4.03 15.07
CA GLN A 50 11.26 4.09 16.52
C GLN A 50 10.48 5.25 17.15
N ALA A 51 10.39 6.39 16.46
CA ALA A 51 9.62 7.53 16.92
C ALA A 51 8.13 7.20 17.04
N VAL A 52 7.55 6.60 15.99
CA VAL A 52 6.15 6.18 15.98
C VAL A 52 5.89 5.15 17.08
N TYR A 53 6.82 4.21 17.30
CA TYR A 53 6.71 3.26 18.41
C TYR A 53 6.66 3.96 19.78
N ARG A 54 7.61 4.86 20.06
CA ARG A 54 7.67 5.62 21.32
C ARG A 54 6.44 6.54 21.49
N ALA A 55 5.96 7.13 20.41
CA ALA A 55 4.75 7.95 20.38
C ALA A 55 3.51 7.15 20.78
N LEU A 56 3.34 5.96 20.19
CA LEU A 56 2.26 5.06 20.55
C LEU A 56 2.36 4.56 21.99
N GLN A 57 3.56 4.19 22.43
CA GLN A 57 3.79 3.76 23.80
C GLN A 57 3.41 4.87 24.77
N TYR A 58 3.79 6.12 24.49
CA TYR A 58 3.37 7.27 25.28
C TYR A 58 1.86 7.45 25.29
N TYR A 59 1.22 7.38 24.12
CA TYR A 59 -0.24 7.50 23.98
C TYR A 59 -0.97 6.49 24.87
N TRP A 60 -0.59 5.21 24.81
CA TRP A 60 -1.26 4.17 25.58
C TRP A 60 -0.92 4.21 27.07
N ILE A 61 0.33 4.46 27.46
CA ILE A 61 0.71 4.45 28.87
C ILE A 61 0.20 5.68 29.62
N ARG A 62 0.22 6.85 28.98
CA ARG A 62 -0.06 8.13 29.67
C ARG A 62 -1.45 8.65 29.42
N LEU A 63 -1.98 8.47 28.21
CA LEU A 63 -3.32 8.94 27.86
C LEU A 63 -4.35 7.82 27.96
N ASN A 64 -3.92 6.55 28.00
CA ASN A 64 -4.79 5.37 28.12
C ASN A 64 -5.99 5.37 27.15
N GLY A 65 -5.81 5.95 25.97
CA GLY A 65 -6.89 6.09 24.97
C GLY A 65 -8.00 7.07 25.33
N ALA A 66 -7.85 7.89 26.37
CA ALA A 66 -8.88 8.85 26.83
C ALA A 66 -9.30 9.84 25.74
N LEU A 67 -8.38 10.20 24.83
CA LEU A 67 -8.67 11.11 23.72
C LEU A 67 -9.38 10.41 22.55
N GLY A 68 -9.36 9.07 22.49
CA GLY A 68 -9.96 8.26 21.43
C GLY A 68 -8.96 7.30 20.75
N PRO A 69 -9.18 6.90 19.49
CA PRO A 69 -8.24 6.06 18.78
C PRO A 69 -7.01 6.86 18.34
N ALA A 70 -5.81 6.35 18.63
CA ALA A 70 -4.53 6.98 18.27
C ALA A 70 -4.47 7.38 16.79
N SER A 71 -5.06 6.58 15.90
CA SER A 71 -5.01 6.81 14.45
C SER A 71 -5.74 8.06 13.96
N ARG A 72 -6.56 8.70 14.80
CA ARG A 72 -7.24 9.98 14.50
C ARG A 72 -6.54 11.19 15.09
N ILE A 73 -5.77 11.00 16.16
CA ILE A 73 -5.35 12.08 17.05
C ILE A 73 -3.85 12.22 17.05
N LEU A 74 -3.13 11.09 17.05
CA LEU A 74 -1.69 11.06 17.07
C LEU A 74 -1.14 11.40 15.70
N THR A 75 -0.30 12.42 15.64
CA THR A 75 0.55 12.71 14.49
C THR A 75 2.01 12.71 14.94
N VAL A 76 2.89 12.28 14.03
CA VAL A 76 4.33 12.21 14.26
C VAL A 76 5.01 12.85 13.07
N ASP A 77 5.78 13.91 13.31
CA ASP A 77 6.46 14.65 12.24
C ASP A 77 7.57 13.85 11.55
N ASP A 78 7.88 14.24 10.30
CA ASP A 78 8.92 13.61 9.45
C ASP A 78 9.99 14.62 9.02
N PRO A 79 10.77 15.21 9.93
CA PRO A 79 11.72 16.28 9.59
C PRO A 79 12.85 15.83 8.67
N PHE A 80 13.17 14.52 8.63
CA PHE A 80 14.21 13.96 7.78
C PHE A 80 13.69 13.39 6.46
N ASN A 81 12.39 13.57 6.17
CA ASN A 81 11.78 13.10 4.94
C ASN A 81 11.98 11.58 4.70
N GLU A 82 11.94 10.77 5.76
CA GLU A 82 12.14 9.32 5.68
C GLU A 82 11.02 8.62 4.90
N VAL A 83 9.84 9.24 4.85
CA VAL A 83 8.67 8.69 4.15
C VAL A 83 8.73 9.08 2.67
N VAL A 84 9.21 8.15 1.87
CA VAL A 84 9.33 8.30 0.42
C VAL A 84 8.48 7.24 -0.29
N PHE A 85 7.72 7.67 -1.30
CA PHE A 85 6.96 6.74 -2.13
C PHE A 85 7.90 5.89 -2.99
N SER A 86 7.66 4.58 -3.00
CA SER A 86 8.33 3.59 -3.84
C SER A 86 7.32 2.55 -4.32
N ASP A 87 7.68 1.74 -5.32
CA ASP A 87 6.78 0.69 -5.84
C ASP A 87 6.37 -0.32 -4.75
N ASP A 88 7.30 -0.61 -3.84
CA ASP A 88 7.11 -1.48 -2.68
C ASP A 88 6.66 -0.74 -1.41
N PHE A 89 6.16 0.49 -1.54
CA PHE A 89 5.59 1.25 -0.43
C PHE A 89 4.46 0.45 0.25
N ASP A 90 4.67 0.10 1.50
CA ASP A 90 3.69 -0.59 2.34
C ASP A 90 3.00 0.39 3.27
N CYS A 91 1.69 0.55 3.09
CA CYS A 91 0.86 1.39 3.96
C CYS A 91 0.69 0.78 5.37
N ASN A 92 1.06 -0.48 5.59
CA ASN A 92 0.99 -1.13 6.90
C ASN A 92 2.23 -0.83 7.74
N ASP A 93 3.32 -0.44 7.10
CA ASP A 93 4.60 -0.22 7.75
C ASP A 93 4.47 0.91 8.78
N ARG A 94 5.02 0.69 9.97
CA ARG A 94 4.86 1.61 11.10
C ARG A 94 5.45 2.99 10.79
N ARG A 95 6.55 3.06 10.02
CA ARG A 95 7.12 4.33 9.54
C ARG A 95 6.15 5.15 8.67
N ASN A 96 5.19 4.52 7.99
CA ASN A 96 4.26 5.18 7.08
C ASN A 96 2.93 5.55 7.75
N ASN A 97 2.82 5.36 9.06
CA ASN A 97 1.63 5.70 9.85
C ASN A 97 1.80 7.01 10.62
N TYR A 98 0.66 7.54 11.11
CA TYR A 98 0.55 8.78 11.89
C TYR A 98 1.20 9.99 11.20
N LEU A 99 1.04 10.08 9.88
CA LEU A 99 1.63 11.14 9.07
C LEU A 99 0.86 12.47 9.21
N PRO A 100 1.57 13.60 9.33
CA PRO A 100 0.95 14.91 9.27
C PRO A 100 0.44 15.21 7.85
N ASN A 101 -0.44 16.20 7.73
CA ASN A 101 -1.21 16.46 6.50
C ASN A 101 -0.33 16.89 5.32
N ASP A 102 0.72 17.67 5.59
CA ASP A 102 1.75 18.09 4.65
C ASP A 102 2.51 16.90 4.06
N VAL A 103 2.97 15.96 4.90
CA VAL A 103 3.68 14.76 4.46
C VAL A 103 2.76 13.84 3.65
N LYS A 104 1.49 13.69 4.08
CA LYS A 104 0.49 12.93 3.29
C LYS A 104 0.31 13.54 1.90
N ALA A 105 0.14 14.86 1.81
CA ALA A 105 -0.04 15.56 0.53
C ALA A 105 1.18 15.35 -0.39
N ARG A 106 2.39 15.50 0.16
CA ARG A 106 3.65 15.24 -0.56
C ARG A 106 3.72 13.83 -1.14
N VAL A 107 3.48 12.81 -0.30
CA VAL A 107 3.56 11.39 -0.72
C VAL A 107 2.47 11.05 -1.74
N ILE A 108 1.25 11.57 -1.57
CA ILE A 108 0.14 11.37 -2.52
C ILE A 108 0.49 11.99 -3.89
N ALA A 109 1.05 13.20 -3.90
CA ALA A 109 1.45 13.88 -5.14
C ALA A 109 2.48 13.06 -5.94
N VAL A 110 3.49 12.51 -5.26
CA VAL A 110 4.52 11.65 -5.87
C VAL A 110 3.95 10.30 -6.33
N SER A 111 2.87 9.83 -5.72
CA SER A 111 2.29 8.52 -6.03
C SER A 111 1.53 8.46 -7.37
N HIS A 112 1.33 9.58 -8.07
CA HIS A 112 0.58 9.66 -9.34
C HIS A 112 -0.79 8.93 -9.31
N GLY A 113 -1.54 9.09 -8.20
CA GLY A 113 -2.87 8.50 -8.03
C GLY A 113 -2.88 7.03 -7.57
N VAL A 114 -1.72 6.47 -7.21
CA VAL A 114 -1.64 5.13 -6.60
C VAL A 114 -2.11 5.16 -5.16
N LEU A 115 -1.76 6.22 -4.41
CA LEU A 115 -2.14 6.41 -3.01
C LEU A 115 -3.24 7.48 -2.87
N ILE A 116 -4.08 7.28 -1.87
CA ILE A 116 -5.12 8.20 -1.43
C ILE A 116 -5.14 8.27 0.09
N ASP A 117 -5.80 9.29 0.61
CA ASP A 117 -5.94 9.50 2.05
C ASP A 117 -6.72 8.35 2.72
N GLY A 118 -6.26 7.96 3.91
CA GLY A 118 -6.76 6.82 4.67
C GLY A 118 -8.00 7.13 5.51
N LYS A 119 -9.01 7.79 4.92
CA LYS A 119 -10.25 8.23 5.60
C LYS A 119 -11.16 7.11 6.12
N GLN A 120 -10.75 5.85 5.99
CA GLN A 120 -11.57 4.70 6.34
C GLN A 120 -11.53 4.47 7.85
N ALA A 121 -12.70 4.26 8.47
CA ALA A 121 -12.76 3.90 9.88
C ALA A 121 -12.00 2.58 10.10
N GLY A 122 -11.03 2.60 11.02
CA GLY A 122 -10.35 1.38 11.45
C GLY A 122 -11.25 0.51 12.31
N THR A 123 -10.95 -0.79 12.36
CA THR A 123 -11.52 -1.70 13.35
C THR A 123 -10.57 -1.84 14.54
N CYS A 124 -11.01 -2.45 15.64
CA CYS A 124 -10.19 -2.67 16.83
C CYS A 124 -8.84 -3.37 16.53
N HIS A 125 -8.85 -4.36 15.63
CA HIS A 125 -7.66 -5.11 15.23
C HIS A 125 -6.93 -4.48 14.02
N HIS A 126 -7.59 -3.58 13.28
CA HIS A 126 -7.04 -2.93 12.09
C HIS A 126 -7.28 -1.42 12.15
N PRO A 127 -6.44 -0.67 12.90
CA PRO A 127 -6.60 0.77 13.03
C PRO A 127 -6.50 1.47 11.67
N SER A 128 -7.08 2.67 11.59
CA SER A 128 -7.02 3.46 10.36
C SER A 128 -5.57 3.84 10.06
N ARG A 129 -5.20 3.76 8.78
CA ARG A 129 -3.85 4.09 8.31
C ARG A 129 -3.84 5.51 7.79
N SER A 130 -2.68 6.14 7.76
CA SER A 130 -2.55 7.50 7.21
C SER A 130 -2.80 7.55 5.71
N LEU A 131 -2.33 6.54 4.98
CA LEU A 131 -2.49 6.42 3.54
C LEU A 131 -3.03 5.04 3.18
N ARG A 132 -3.73 4.95 2.05
CA ARG A 132 -4.14 3.68 1.48
C ARG A 132 -3.94 3.68 -0.03
N ARG A 133 -3.79 2.50 -0.62
CA ARG A 133 -3.78 2.35 -2.07
C ARG A 133 -5.19 2.50 -2.63
N LEU A 134 -5.33 3.25 -3.74
CA LEU A 134 -6.59 3.40 -4.46
C LEU A 134 -7.09 2.06 -5.02
N LYS A 135 -6.15 1.25 -5.52
CA LYS A 135 -6.41 -0.11 -6.01
C LYS A 135 -5.54 -1.10 -5.25
N ARG A 136 -6.14 -2.23 -4.85
CA ARG A 136 -5.40 -3.33 -4.22
C ARG A 136 -4.32 -3.85 -5.18
N ARG A 137 -3.08 -3.96 -4.70
CA ARG A 137 -1.99 -4.64 -5.44
C ARG A 137 -2.37 -6.12 -5.59
N ARG A 138 -2.39 -6.61 -6.84
CA ARG A 138 -2.49 -8.04 -7.09
C ARG A 138 -1.14 -8.66 -6.77
N LYS A 139 -1.12 -9.67 -5.89
CA LYS A 139 0.08 -10.50 -5.72
C LYS A 139 0.27 -11.25 -7.03
N LEU A 140 1.33 -10.93 -7.75
CA LEU A 140 1.70 -11.64 -8.96
C LEU A 140 2.49 -12.88 -8.54
N PRO A 141 2.21 -14.05 -9.10
CA PRO A 141 3.02 -15.22 -8.84
C PRO A 141 4.44 -15.00 -9.37
N PHE A 142 5.41 -15.65 -8.73
CA PHE A 142 6.80 -15.63 -9.14
C PHE A 142 6.96 -16.41 -10.45
N ARG A 143 7.66 -15.85 -11.42
CA ARG A 143 7.91 -16.52 -12.70
C ARG A 143 9.08 -17.51 -12.55
N ILE A 144 8.79 -18.80 -12.57
CA ILE A 144 9.83 -19.83 -12.57
C ILE A 144 10.47 -19.92 -13.96
N ARG A 145 9.64 -20.03 -15.01
CA ARG A 145 10.05 -20.23 -16.41
C ARG A 145 9.17 -19.41 -17.36
N PRO A 146 9.49 -19.28 -18.65
CA PRO A 146 8.55 -18.70 -19.62
C PRO A 146 7.19 -19.37 -19.52
N HIS A 147 6.15 -18.56 -19.35
CA HIS A 147 4.77 -19.00 -19.16
C HIS A 147 4.47 -19.85 -17.92
N VAL A 148 5.44 -20.16 -17.05
CA VAL A 148 5.20 -20.96 -15.83
C VAL A 148 5.49 -20.11 -14.61
N TYR A 149 4.50 -20.02 -13.74
CA TYR A 149 4.48 -19.17 -12.56
C TYR A 149 4.16 -20.01 -11.33
N THR A 150 4.59 -19.56 -10.15
CA THR A 150 4.27 -20.18 -8.87
C THR A 150 3.81 -19.14 -7.86
N ASP A 151 2.78 -19.48 -7.10
CA ASP A 151 2.38 -18.69 -5.95
C ASP A 151 3.26 -19.00 -4.73
N ALA A 152 3.17 -18.16 -3.69
CA ALA A 152 3.83 -18.39 -2.41
C ALA A 152 3.44 -19.74 -1.75
N ASN A 153 2.28 -20.29 -2.11
CA ASN A 153 1.80 -21.58 -1.61
C ASN A 153 2.34 -22.79 -2.42
N GLY A 154 3.21 -22.56 -3.41
CA GLY A 154 3.75 -23.61 -4.28
C GLY A 154 2.77 -24.13 -5.35
N THR A 155 1.65 -23.44 -5.57
CA THR A 155 0.74 -23.78 -6.68
C THR A 155 1.32 -23.27 -7.99
N ILE A 156 1.41 -24.16 -8.99
CA ILE A 156 1.99 -23.84 -10.30
C ILE A 156 0.87 -23.40 -11.26
N PHE A 157 1.15 -22.36 -12.04
CA PHE A 157 0.26 -21.82 -13.05
C PHE A 157 0.94 -21.74 -14.41
N TYR A 158 0.19 -22.02 -15.45
CA TYR A 158 0.57 -21.74 -16.83
C TYR A 158 -0.11 -20.46 -17.33
N SER A 159 0.67 -19.46 -17.71
CA SER A 159 0.16 -18.21 -18.29
C SER A 159 -0.07 -18.36 -19.79
N MET A 160 -1.31 -18.18 -20.24
CA MET A 160 -1.66 -18.20 -21.65
C MET A 160 -2.31 -16.90 -22.10
N THR A 161 -2.05 -16.51 -23.35
CA THR A 161 -2.77 -15.40 -23.95
C THR A 161 -4.17 -15.90 -24.31
N ILE A 162 -5.22 -15.22 -23.83
CA ILE A 162 -6.60 -15.46 -24.29
C ILE A 162 -6.88 -14.55 -25.49
N ARG A 163 -6.49 -13.27 -25.38
CA ARG A 163 -6.69 -12.28 -26.45
C ARG A 163 -5.38 -11.53 -26.68
N PRO A 164 -4.89 -11.43 -27.92
CA PRO A 164 -3.69 -10.67 -28.23
C PRO A 164 -3.98 -9.16 -28.12
N ALA A 165 -2.93 -8.35 -27.97
CA ALA A 165 -3.07 -6.91 -28.14
C ALA A 165 -3.24 -6.60 -29.63
N ILE A 166 -4.18 -5.70 -29.96
CA ILE A 166 -4.38 -5.20 -31.31
C ILE A 166 -4.08 -3.71 -31.29
N THR A 167 -3.00 -3.35 -31.99
CA THR A 167 -2.63 -1.97 -32.29
C THR A 167 -2.98 -1.67 -33.75
N LYS A 168 -3.56 -0.50 -33.99
CA LYS A 168 -3.81 0.03 -35.33
C LYS A 168 -3.30 1.47 -35.34
N ASP A 169 -2.52 1.84 -36.35
CA ASP A 169 -2.04 3.22 -36.54
C ASP A 169 -1.38 3.79 -35.25
N GLY A 170 -0.55 2.99 -34.59
CA GLY A 170 0.13 3.35 -33.33
C GLY A 170 -0.74 3.36 -32.07
N THR A 171 -2.07 3.30 -32.19
CA THR A 171 -3.01 3.30 -31.06
C THR A 171 -3.47 1.89 -30.70
N THR A 172 -3.47 1.56 -29.41
CA THR A 172 -3.89 0.23 -28.91
C THR A 172 -5.42 0.18 -28.74
N TYR A 173 -6.12 -0.39 -29.72
CA TYR A 173 -7.57 -0.58 -29.67
C TYR A 173 -7.98 -1.69 -28.70
N GLN A 174 -7.18 -2.76 -28.62
CA GLN A 174 -7.46 -3.90 -27.75
C GLN A 174 -6.25 -4.26 -26.91
N LYS A 175 -6.42 -4.22 -25.59
CA LYS A 175 -5.38 -4.65 -24.65
C LYS A 175 -5.27 -6.17 -24.62
N ARG A 176 -4.03 -6.67 -24.49
CA ARG A 176 -3.75 -8.10 -24.31
C ARG A 176 -4.46 -8.61 -23.05
N LYS A 177 -5.15 -9.74 -23.15
CA LYS A 177 -5.71 -10.46 -22.02
C LYS A 177 -4.96 -11.77 -21.83
N VAL A 178 -4.38 -11.96 -20.65
CA VAL A 178 -3.68 -13.17 -20.23
C VAL A 178 -4.49 -13.85 -19.14
N SER A 179 -4.61 -15.17 -19.19
CA SER A 179 -5.08 -15.98 -18.06
C SER A 179 -3.94 -16.79 -17.47
N MET A 180 -4.07 -17.10 -16.19
CA MET A 180 -3.25 -18.08 -15.51
C MET A 180 -4.13 -19.30 -15.27
N VAL A 181 -3.77 -20.41 -15.90
CA VAL A 181 -4.41 -21.70 -15.70
C VAL A 181 -3.67 -22.42 -14.60
N ARG A 182 -4.40 -22.78 -13.53
CA ARG A 182 -3.85 -23.55 -12.43
C ARG A 182 -3.58 -24.98 -12.89
N LEU A 183 -2.38 -25.47 -12.63
CA LEU A 183 -2.02 -26.87 -12.84
C LEU A 183 -2.35 -27.68 -11.58
N ASN A 184 -2.70 -28.95 -11.75
CA ASN A 184 -2.96 -29.85 -10.62
C ASN A 184 -1.65 -30.32 -9.98
N SER A 185 -0.58 -30.37 -10.78
CA SER A 185 0.75 -30.77 -10.35
C SER A 185 1.38 -29.75 -9.39
N LYS A 186 1.94 -30.25 -8.29
CA LYS A 186 2.73 -29.45 -7.33
C LYS A 186 4.23 -29.46 -7.63
N VAL A 187 4.70 -30.48 -8.34
CA VAL A 187 6.10 -30.65 -8.74
C VAL A 187 6.30 -30.15 -10.17
N LEU A 188 7.44 -29.51 -10.42
CA LEU A 188 7.71 -28.88 -11.71
C LEU A 188 7.84 -29.89 -12.86
N SER A 189 8.38 -31.10 -12.61
CA SER A 189 8.47 -32.19 -13.60
C SER A 189 7.10 -32.59 -14.10
N ASP A 190 6.19 -32.88 -13.17
CA ASP A 190 4.84 -33.38 -13.45
C ASP A 190 4.00 -32.28 -14.12
N ALA A 191 4.24 -31.03 -13.73
CA ALA A 191 3.64 -29.87 -14.38
C ALA A 191 3.98 -29.82 -15.89
N TYR A 192 5.17 -30.20 -16.33
CA TYR A 192 5.49 -30.25 -17.77
C TYR A 192 4.73 -31.35 -18.50
N VAL A 193 4.57 -32.51 -17.86
CA VAL A 193 3.77 -33.62 -18.41
C VAL A 193 2.31 -33.19 -18.54
N GLU A 194 1.77 -32.51 -17.52
CA GLU A 194 0.41 -31.96 -17.54
C GLU A 194 0.25 -30.88 -18.63
N ILE A 195 1.19 -29.94 -18.75
CA ILE A 195 1.19 -28.90 -19.78
C ILE A 195 1.15 -29.52 -21.19
N ALA A 196 1.96 -30.55 -21.44
CA ALA A 196 2.00 -31.27 -22.71
C ALA A 196 0.69 -32.02 -22.97
N ARG A 197 0.18 -32.75 -21.96
CA ARG A 197 -1.08 -33.49 -22.03
C ARG A 197 -2.28 -32.59 -22.34
N GLU A 198 -2.35 -31.41 -21.72
CA GLU A 198 -3.43 -30.44 -21.92
C GLU A 198 -3.26 -29.56 -23.17
N ARG A 199 -2.13 -29.71 -23.88
CA ARG A 199 -1.76 -28.94 -25.09
C ARG A 199 -1.87 -27.43 -24.88
N LEU A 200 -1.50 -26.96 -23.69
CA LEU A 200 -1.55 -25.53 -23.34
C LEU A 200 -0.69 -24.65 -24.26
N PRO A 201 0.50 -25.08 -24.73
CA PRO A 201 1.29 -24.32 -25.69
C PRO A 201 0.58 -24.13 -27.03
N GLU A 202 -0.10 -25.15 -27.55
CA GLU A 202 -0.86 -25.06 -28.81
C GLU A 202 -2.02 -24.08 -28.68
N LYS A 203 -2.78 -24.17 -27.58
CA LYS A 203 -3.85 -23.22 -27.26
C LYS A 203 -3.32 -21.79 -27.15
N HIS A 204 -2.16 -21.62 -26.50
CA HIS A 204 -1.48 -20.33 -26.41
C HIS A 204 -1.17 -19.78 -27.80
N LEU A 205 -0.59 -20.61 -28.69
CA LEU A 205 -0.23 -20.22 -30.06
C LEU A 205 -1.46 -19.86 -30.90
N LEU A 206 -2.53 -20.66 -30.83
CA LEU A 206 -3.78 -20.38 -31.53
C LEU A 206 -4.37 -19.02 -31.12
N ASN A 207 -4.34 -18.71 -29.83
CA ASN A 207 -4.86 -17.45 -29.29
C ASN A 207 -3.90 -16.26 -29.50
N SER A 208 -2.60 -16.49 -29.59
CA SER A 208 -1.60 -15.45 -29.75
C SER A 208 -1.37 -15.05 -31.21
N ARG A 209 -1.77 -15.91 -32.17
CA ARG A 209 -1.74 -15.60 -33.60
C ARG A 209 -2.50 -14.30 -33.86
N ARG A 210 -1.77 -13.28 -34.31
CA ARG A 210 -2.38 -12.15 -35.04
C ARG A 210 -3.13 -12.79 -36.20
N ARG A 211 -4.45 -12.59 -36.29
CA ARG A 211 -5.17 -12.85 -37.55
C ARG A 211 -4.52 -11.95 -38.60
N ILE A 212 -3.51 -12.46 -39.31
CA ILE A 212 -3.01 -11.84 -40.52
C ILE A 212 -4.23 -11.85 -41.44
N LYS A 213 -4.78 -10.67 -41.74
CA LYS A 213 -5.89 -10.58 -42.69
C LYS A 213 -5.38 -11.18 -44.00
N THR A 214 -5.97 -12.30 -44.42
CA THR A 214 -5.72 -13.02 -45.68
C THR A 214 -6.07 -12.21 -46.93
N ARG A 215 -6.09 -10.87 -46.86
CA ARG A 215 -6.47 -9.98 -47.97
C ARG A 215 -5.33 -9.59 -48.90
N MET A 216 -4.09 -10.05 -48.67
CA MET A 216 -2.94 -9.66 -49.51
C MET A 216 -2.39 -10.75 -50.45
N ILE A 217 -2.97 -11.96 -50.49
CA ILE A 217 -2.41 -13.05 -51.33
C ILE A 217 -3.19 -13.27 -52.64
N LEU A 218 -4.35 -12.62 -52.84
CA LEU A 218 -5.18 -12.80 -54.05
C LEU A 218 -5.00 -11.73 -55.15
N SER A 219 -4.01 -10.83 -55.05
CA SER A 219 -3.80 -9.76 -56.03
C SER A 219 -2.57 -9.93 -56.94
N GLN A 220 -1.85 -11.05 -56.87
CA GLN A 220 -0.70 -11.33 -57.72
C GLN A 220 -0.93 -12.57 -58.59
N LYS A 221 -2.03 -12.54 -59.35
CA LYS A 221 -2.20 -13.32 -60.57
C LYS A 221 -2.88 -12.43 -61.61
N VAL A 222 -2.06 -11.66 -62.33
CA VAL A 222 -2.26 -11.26 -63.72
C VAL A 222 -0.89 -11.27 -64.36
#